data_AF-A0A9W7TKS2-F1
#
_entry.id   AF-A0A9W7TKS2-F1
#
_cell.length_a   1.000
_cell.length_b   1.000
_cell.length_c   1.000
_cell.angle_alpha   90.00
_cell.angle_beta   90.00
_cell.angle_gamma   90.00
#
_symmetry.space_group_name_H-M   'P 1'
#
loop_
_entity.id
_entity.type
_entity.pdbx_description
1 polymer ?
#
loop_
_entity_poly.entity_id
_entity_poly.type
_entity_poly.pdbx_seq_one_letter_code
_entity_poly.pdbx_strand_id
1 'polypeptide(L)'
;MSQRTLPLLIINLGGEMLYILDQRLRAQDDKTQRGCWTEGDRKRVMNDIAATLFSKMFLEEILKPQDVFTHRALRTVLTRIAHASIMRLNPASMDKLYDLMTMAFKYQIVLCPRPRDLLLITFNHTDSIKGLVRDSHNLVNQINEAQRQLIELYTPLSDGEFQLIRHTLLVLFQDMQTRVSIFLQEKIQNPNGRFVLSTSGPVPYGYEVPGSIRWFTKGQEVRRTVFPRGENYTRALHDASFDLSGDRVTRLGTNMYSEASPEDSQASDTSNSTRKQKQVDLQCKHPGTFKDS
;
A
#
# COMPACT_ATOMS: atom_id res chain seq x y z
N MET A 1 7.44 -24.15 -0.82
CA MET A 1 7.22 -22.72 -1.14
C MET A 1 6.44 -22.62 -2.44
N SER A 2 5.69 -21.54 -2.68
CA SER A 2 4.94 -21.39 -3.93
C SER A 2 5.83 -20.84 -5.06
N GLN A 3 5.76 -21.48 -6.21
CA GLN A 3 6.46 -21.08 -7.46
C GLN A 3 5.74 -19.96 -8.23
N ARG A 4 4.59 -19.48 -7.73
CA ARG A 4 3.81 -18.39 -8.33
C ARG A 4 3.87 -17.12 -7.48
N THR A 5 4.89 -16.97 -6.63
CA THR A 5 4.99 -15.82 -5.71
C THR A 5 5.69 -14.63 -6.35
N LEU A 6 6.64 -14.88 -7.24
CA LEU A 6 7.55 -13.86 -7.77
C LEU A 6 6.85 -12.70 -8.50
N PRO A 7 5.83 -12.91 -9.36
CA PRO A 7 5.16 -11.81 -10.04
C PRO A 7 4.52 -10.81 -9.06
N LEU A 8 3.79 -11.32 -8.06
CA LEU A 8 3.18 -10.46 -7.05
C LEU A 8 4.24 -9.73 -6.23
N LEU A 9 5.33 -10.40 -5.86
CA LEU A 9 6.42 -9.77 -5.12
C LEU A 9 7.05 -8.60 -5.88
N ILE A 10 7.42 -8.80 -7.14
CA ILE A 10 8.12 -7.79 -7.95
C ILE A 10 7.19 -6.61 -8.26
N ILE A 11 5.94 -6.87 -8.64
CA ILE A 11 4.99 -5.81 -9.01
C ILE A 11 4.63 -4.96 -7.81
N ASN A 12 4.36 -5.56 -6.65
CA ASN A 12 4.04 -4.78 -5.44
C ASN A 12 5.24 -3.97 -4.94
N LEU A 13 6.45 -4.54 -4.91
CA LEU A 13 7.65 -3.77 -4.55
C LEU A 13 7.94 -2.67 -5.58
N GLY A 14 7.66 -2.91 -6.86
CA GLY A 14 7.72 -1.90 -7.91
C GLY A 14 6.71 -0.77 -7.75
N GLY A 15 5.50 -1.09 -7.28
CA GLY A 15 4.49 -0.09 -6.91
C GLY A 15 4.90 0.78 -5.73
N GLU A 16 5.38 0.15 -4.65
CA GLU A 16 5.96 0.87 -3.50
C GLU A 16 7.12 1.76 -3.93
N MET A 17 8.00 1.27 -4.81
CA MET A 17 9.09 2.06 -5.39
C MET A 17 8.57 3.34 -6.04
N LEU A 18 7.59 3.21 -6.92
CA LEU A 18 7.00 4.33 -7.65
C LEU A 18 6.33 5.31 -6.70
N TYR A 19 5.59 4.85 -5.67
CA TYR A 19 5.01 5.73 -4.66
C TYR A 19 6.06 6.55 -3.91
N ILE A 20 7.10 5.89 -3.40
CA ILE A 20 8.16 6.54 -2.61
C ILE A 20 8.93 7.55 -3.47
N LEU A 21 9.26 7.17 -4.70
CA LEU A 21 10.01 8.04 -5.61
C LEU A 21 9.15 9.22 -6.08
N ASP A 22 7.87 9.00 -6.37
CA ASP A 22 6.94 10.07 -6.75
C ASP A 22 6.88 11.16 -5.67
N GLN A 23 6.65 10.75 -4.42
CA GLN A 23 6.58 11.69 -3.30
C GLN A 23 7.90 12.44 -3.06
N ARG A 24 9.04 11.76 -3.19
CA ARG A 24 10.36 12.39 -3.03
C ARG A 24 10.64 13.42 -4.10
N LEU A 25 10.28 13.14 -5.36
CA LEU A 25 10.48 14.07 -6.47
C LEU A 25 9.55 15.29 -6.35
N ARG A 26 8.28 15.08 -5.94
CA ARG A 26 7.35 16.19 -5.65
C ARG A 26 7.87 17.13 -4.57
N ALA A 27 8.34 16.59 -3.44
CA ALA A 27 8.85 17.38 -2.34
C ALA A 27 10.16 18.15 -2.67
N GLN A 28 10.81 17.82 -3.79
CA GLN A 28 11.97 18.56 -4.29
C GLN A 28 11.53 19.73 -5.17
N ASP A 29 10.46 19.60 -5.96
CA ASP A 29 9.93 20.64 -6.89
C ASP A 29 9.63 21.97 -6.16
N ASP A 30 9.13 21.91 -4.93
CA ASP A 30 8.79 23.09 -4.12
C ASP A 30 10.02 23.91 -3.67
N LYS A 31 11.24 23.38 -3.79
CA LYS A 31 12.48 24.07 -3.39
C LYS A 31 13.12 24.74 -4.60
N THR A 32 12.84 26.02 -4.76
CA THR A 32 13.24 26.93 -5.85
C THR A 32 14.77 27.12 -5.95
N GLN A 33 15.51 26.09 -6.37
CA GLN A 33 16.95 26.18 -6.68
C GLN A 33 17.31 25.43 -7.97
N ARG A 34 18.36 25.94 -8.64
CA ARG A 34 18.93 25.37 -9.88
C ARG A 34 19.36 23.92 -9.63
N GLY A 35 18.85 22.97 -10.41
CA GLY A 35 19.05 21.52 -10.20
C GLY A 35 17.84 20.80 -9.58
N CYS A 36 16.72 21.50 -9.42
CA CYS A 36 15.44 20.92 -9.03
C CYS A 36 14.80 20.11 -10.17
N TRP A 37 14.22 18.95 -9.84
CA TRP A 37 13.46 18.11 -10.77
C TRP A 37 12.18 18.84 -11.20
N THR A 38 11.91 18.91 -12.49
CA THR A 38 10.64 19.45 -12.98
C THR A 38 9.55 18.39 -12.97
N GLU A 39 8.29 18.81 -13.01
CA GLU A 39 7.14 17.92 -13.24
C GLU A 39 7.32 17.05 -14.51
N GLY A 40 7.93 17.59 -15.56
CA GLY A 40 8.26 16.84 -16.78
C GLY A 40 9.30 15.73 -16.54
N ASP A 41 10.34 16.03 -15.77
CA ASP A 41 11.35 15.05 -15.39
C ASP A 41 10.78 13.97 -14.46
N ARG A 42 9.92 14.37 -13.51
CA ARG A 42 9.20 13.44 -12.62
C ARG A 42 8.38 12.46 -13.45
N LYS A 43 7.56 12.96 -14.37
CA LYS A 43 6.78 12.12 -15.29
C LYS A 43 7.68 11.20 -16.10
N ARG A 44 8.81 11.68 -16.61
CA ARG A 44 9.77 10.84 -17.35
C ARG A 44 10.33 9.72 -16.47
N VAL A 45 10.74 10.02 -15.23
CA VAL A 45 11.22 9.02 -14.27
C VAL A 45 10.15 7.96 -13.98
N MET A 46 8.90 8.36 -13.73
CA MET A 46 7.80 7.41 -13.50
C MET A 46 7.54 6.53 -14.72
N ASN A 47 7.51 7.12 -15.93
CA ASN A 47 7.30 6.39 -17.18
C ASN A 47 8.42 5.38 -17.45
N ASP A 48 9.70 5.76 -17.29
CA ASP A 48 10.83 4.88 -17.57
C ASP A 48 10.87 3.66 -16.62
N ILE A 49 10.59 3.90 -15.32
CA ILE A 49 10.54 2.84 -14.30
C ILE A 49 9.37 1.89 -14.58
N ALA A 50 8.17 2.43 -14.82
CA ALA A 50 6.99 1.62 -15.12
C ALA A 50 7.14 0.85 -16.45
N ALA A 51 7.68 1.48 -17.50
CA ALA A 51 7.94 0.82 -18.78
C ALA A 51 8.90 -0.37 -18.63
N THR A 52 9.91 -0.24 -17.78
CA THR A 52 10.85 -1.31 -17.48
C THR A 52 10.19 -2.43 -16.67
N LEU A 53 9.47 -2.07 -15.60
CA LEU A 53 8.77 -2.99 -14.69
C LEU A 53 7.72 -3.84 -15.42
N PHE A 54 7.02 -3.26 -16.40
CA PHE A 54 5.99 -3.94 -17.16
C PHE A 54 6.44 -4.37 -18.56
N SER A 55 7.74 -4.30 -18.87
CA SER A 55 8.25 -4.71 -20.20
C SER A 55 7.87 -6.16 -20.51
N LYS A 56 7.43 -6.41 -21.73
CA LYS A 56 6.94 -7.73 -22.16
C LYS A 56 7.96 -8.84 -21.85
N MET A 57 9.22 -8.65 -22.22
CA MET A 57 10.29 -9.62 -21.95
C MET A 57 10.47 -9.88 -20.45
N PHE A 58 10.41 -8.84 -19.61
CA PHE A 58 10.57 -9.01 -18.18
C PHE A 58 9.38 -9.74 -17.55
N LEU A 59 8.15 -9.39 -17.95
CA LEU A 59 6.93 -10.07 -17.50
C LEU A 59 6.93 -11.55 -17.88
N GLU A 60 7.29 -11.86 -19.14
CA GLU A 60 7.42 -13.23 -19.62
C GLU A 60 8.41 -14.06 -18.79
N GLU A 61 9.49 -13.46 -18.30
CA GLU A 61 10.45 -14.14 -17.44
C GLU A 61 9.92 -14.33 -16.00
N ILE A 62 9.33 -13.31 -15.37
CA ILE A 62 8.90 -13.42 -13.97
C ILE A 62 7.61 -14.23 -13.80
N LEU A 63 6.75 -14.31 -14.83
CA LEU A 63 5.50 -15.08 -14.80
C LEU A 63 5.71 -16.59 -14.94
N LYS A 64 6.90 -17.03 -15.36
CA LYS A 64 7.26 -18.45 -15.35
C LYS A 64 7.23 -18.99 -13.91
N PRO A 65 6.69 -20.21 -13.68
CA PRO A 65 6.77 -20.85 -12.37
C PRO A 65 8.22 -20.99 -11.91
N GLN A 66 8.57 -20.33 -10.81
CA GLN A 66 9.93 -20.32 -10.26
C GLN A 66 9.93 -19.92 -8.78
N ASP A 67 11.01 -20.28 -8.08
CA ASP A 67 11.20 -19.85 -6.70
C ASP A 67 11.42 -18.34 -6.60
N VAL A 68 11.09 -17.79 -5.43
CA VAL A 68 11.34 -16.38 -5.15
C VAL A 68 12.83 -16.08 -5.12
N PHE A 69 13.18 -14.86 -5.53
CA PHE A 69 14.55 -14.38 -5.44
C PHE A 69 15.02 -14.25 -4.00
N THR A 70 16.33 -14.49 -3.80
CA THR A 70 16.99 -14.09 -2.55
C THR A 70 16.95 -12.56 -2.39
N HIS A 71 17.08 -12.04 -1.17
CA HIS A 71 17.14 -10.59 -0.94
C HIS A 71 18.20 -9.89 -1.80
N ARG A 72 19.37 -10.51 -1.98
CA ARG A 72 20.45 -9.97 -2.83
C ARG A 72 20.03 -9.88 -4.30
N ALA A 73 19.41 -10.93 -4.84
CA ALA A 73 18.94 -10.95 -6.22
C ALA A 73 17.78 -9.96 -6.42
N LEU A 74 16.81 -9.95 -5.52
CA LEU A 74 15.68 -9.03 -5.52
C LEU A 74 16.13 -7.57 -5.49
N ARG A 75 17.07 -7.24 -4.60
CA ARG A 75 17.69 -5.92 -4.51
C ARG A 75 18.38 -5.51 -5.80
N THR A 76 19.10 -6.45 -6.43
CA THR A 76 19.80 -6.19 -7.71
C THR A 76 18.80 -5.87 -8.82
N VAL A 77 17.73 -6.66 -8.94
CA VAL A 77 16.68 -6.44 -9.94
C VAL A 77 15.98 -5.10 -9.73
N LEU A 78 15.54 -4.80 -8.50
CA LEU A 78 14.88 -3.52 -8.19
C LEU A 78 15.80 -2.31 -8.39
N THR A 79 17.10 -2.44 -8.11
CA THR A 79 18.07 -1.37 -8.39
C THR A 79 18.19 -1.10 -9.88
N ARG A 80 18.23 -2.15 -10.71
CA ARG A 80 18.25 -1.99 -12.17
C ARG A 80 16.99 -1.32 -12.69
N ILE A 81 15.83 -1.67 -12.14
CA ILE A 81 14.55 -1.04 -12.49
C ILE A 81 14.54 0.44 -12.10
N ALA A 82 14.95 0.80 -10.88
CA ALA A 82 15.02 2.19 -10.43
C ALA A 82 15.93 3.05 -11.33
N HIS A 83 17.09 2.50 -11.71
CA HIS A 83 18.10 3.16 -12.54
C HIS A 83 17.85 3.05 -14.05
N ALA A 84 16.74 2.46 -14.48
CA ALA A 84 16.34 2.51 -15.88
C ALA A 84 15.97 3.94 -16.32
N SER A 85 15.50 4.77 -15.38
CA SER A 85 15.22 6.18 -15.60
C SER A 85 16.48 7.06 -15.65
N ILE A 86 16.31 8.36 -15.88
CA ILE A 86 17.37 9.37 -15.73
C ILE A 86 17.86 9.54 -14.29
N MET A 87 17.05 9.16 -13.28
CA MET A 87 17.41 9.29 -11.87
C MET A 87 18.57 8.35 -11.51
N ARG A 88 19.53 8.86 -10.73
CA ARG A 88 20.69 8.09 -10.23
C ARG A 88 20.71 8.16 -8.71
N LEU A 89 20.35 7.07 -8.06
CA LEU A 89 20.39 6.94 -6.61
C LEU A 89 21.75 6.38 -6.22
N ASN A 90 22.38 7.01 -5.23
CA ASN A 90 23.59 6.45 -4.64
C ASN A 90 23.25 5.16 -3.84
N PRO A 91 24.25 4.32 -3.50
CA PRO A 91 24.02 3.06 -2.80
C PRO A 91 23.22 3.22 -1.50
N ALA A 92 23.53 4.21 -0.66
CA ALA A 92 22.83 4.45 0.60
C ALA A 92 21.35 4.83 0.40
N SER A 93 21.05 5.64 -0.62
CA SER A 93 19.68 6.00 -0.99
C SER A 93 18.89 4.80 -1.53
N MET A 94 19.56 3.90 -2.27
CA MET A 94 18.98 2.63 -2.71
C MET A 94 18.77 1.65 -1.55
N ASP A 95 19.66 1.60 -0.57
CA ASP A 95 19.51 0.84 0.68
C ASP A 95 18.24 1.26 1.41
N LYS A 96 18.11 2.56 1.64
CA LYS A 96 16.92 3.13 2.29
C LYS A 96 15.64 2.92 1.48
N LEU A 97 15.69 3.02 0.14
CA LEU A 97 14.52 2.76 -0.71
C LEU A 97 14.07 1.31 -0.58
N TYR A 98 15.00 0.35 -0.62
CA TYR A 98 14.70 -1.07 -0.44
C TYR A 98 14.05 -1.38 0.90
N ASP A 99 14.58 -0.81 1.98
CA ASP A 99 14.01 -0.99 3.32
C ASP A 99 12.58 -0.43 3.42
N LEU A 100 12.31 0.72 2.81
CA LEU A 100 10.97 1.31 2.79
C LEU A 100 9.99 0.44 2.00
N MET A 101 10.34 0.03 0.77
CA MET A 101 9.49 -0.81 -0.07
C MET A 101 9.14 -2.13 0.61
N THR A 102 10.15 -2.81 1.16
CA THR A 102 9.97 -4.11 1.81
C THR A 102 9.15 -4.01 3.09
N MET A 103 9.38 -2.99 3.92
CA MET A 103 8.60 -2.80 5.14
C MET A 103 7.15 -2.40 4.85
N ALA A 104 6.90 -1.56 3.84
CA ALA A 104 5.54 -1.19 3.43
C ALA A 104 4.76 -2.38 2.88
N PHE A 105 5.35 -3.13 1.95
CA PHE A 105 4.67 -4.32 1.41
C PHE A 105 4.49 -5.42 2.47
N LYS A 106 5.49 -5.64 3.34
CA LYS A 106 5.35 -6.56 4.49
C LYS A 106 4.16 -6.18 5.35
N TYR A 107 4.01 -4.90 5.69
CA TYR A 107 2.88 -4.41 6.49
C TYR A 107 1.53 -4.76 5.84
N GLN A 108 1.40 -4.53 4.53
CA GLN A 108 0.16 -4.84 3.79
C GLN A 108 -0.15 -6.35 3.75
N ILE A 109 0.86 -7.21 3.56
CA ILE A 109 0.68 -8.67 3.60
C ILE A 109 0.22 -9.15 4.97
N VAL A 110 0.73 -8.54 6.05
CA VAL A 110 0.33 -8.89 7.42
C VAL A 110 -1.12 -8.48 7.70
N LEU A 111 -1.55 -7.30 7.22
CA LEU A 111 -2.93 -6.83 7.37
C LEU A 111 -3.94 -7.49 6.42
N CYS A 112 -3.48 -8.15 5.37
CA CYS A 112 -4.31 -8.81 4.37
C CYS A 112 -5.29 -9.81 5.03
N PRO A 113 -6.62 -9.60 4.95
CA PRO A 113 -7.57 -10.47 5.65
C PRO A 113 -7.63 -11.88 5.05
N ARG A 114 -7.90 -11.98 3.72
CA ARG A 114 -7.93 -13.26 3.00
C ARG A 114 -6.67 -13.41 2.16
N PRO A 115 -6.13 -14.63 1.98
CA PRO A 115 -4.95 -14.85 1.14
C PRO A 115 -5.13 -14.36 -0.31
N ARG A 116 -6.35 -14.49 -0.85
CA ARG A 116 -6.71 -14.00 -2.19
C ARG A 116 -6.67 -12.47 -2.32
N ASP A 117 -6.82 -11.73 -1.21
CA ASP A 117 -6.78 -10.26 -1.23
C ASP A 117 -5.38 -9.72 -1.56
N LEU A 118 -4.33 -10.58 -1.61
CA LEU A 118 -3.03 -10.24 -2.19
C LEU A 118 -3.14 -9.75 -3.65
N LEU A 119 -4.11 -10.25 -4.41
CA LEU A 119 -4.39 -9.74 -5.75
C LEU A 119 -4.94 -8.33 -5.72
N LEU A 120 -5.81 -8.00 -4.75
CA LEU A 120 -6.36 -6.66 -4.62
C LEU A 120 -5.27 -5.64 -4.33
N ILE A 121 -4.30 -6.00 -3.47
CA ILE A 121 -3.11 -5.18 -3.21
C ILE A 121 -2.34 -4.94 -4.51
N THR A 122 -2.13 -6.00 -5.29
CA THR A 122 -1.42 -5.93 -6.57
C THR A 122 -2.19 -5.07 -7.58
N PHE A 123 -3.51 -5.20 -7.64
CA PHE A 123 -4.36 -4.44 -8.55
C PHE A 123 -4.45 -2.96 -8.16
N ASN A 124 -4.50 -2.64 -6.87
CA ASN A 124 -4.38 -1.26 -6.39
C ASN A 124 -3.04 -0.62 -6.80
N HIS A 125 -1.94 -1.37 -6.73
CA HIS A 125 -0.65 -0.89 -7.25
C HIS A 125 -0.71 -0.67 -8.76
N THR A 126 -1.20 -1.63 -9.55
CA THR A 126 -1.28 -1.45 -11.01
C THR A 126 -2.20 -0.31 -11.41
N ASP A 127 -3.33 -0.13 -10.71
CA ASP A 127 -4.29 0.96 -10.94
C ASP A 127 -3.65 2.31 -10.65
N SER A 128 -2.94 2.43 -9.53
CA SER A 128 -2.25 3.68 -9.18
C SER A 128 -1.08 3.97 -10.13
N ILE A 129 -0.32 2.96 -10.55
CA ILE A 129 0.75 3.13 -11.54
C ILE A 129 0.17 3.61 -12.88
N LYS A 130 -0.95 3.04 -13.35
CA LYS A 130 -1.69 3.54 -14.53
C LYS A 130 -2.04 5.02 -14.36
N GLY A 131 -2.44 5.44 -13.16
CA GLY A 131 -2.71 6.84 -12.83
C GLY A 131 -1.47 7.76 -12.93
N LEU A 132 -0.29 7.26 -12.53
CA LEU A 132 0.99 7.99 -12.61
C LEU A 132 1.48 8.18 -14.05
N VAL A 133 1.20 7.22 -14.93
CA VAL A 133 1.67 7.20 -16.34
C VAL A 133 0.56 7.42 -17.36
N ARG A 134 -0.58 7.97 -16.92
CA ARG A 134 -1.80 8.14 -17.73
C ARG A 134 -1.60 8.86 -19.07
N ASP A 135 -0.58 9.72 -19.15
CA ASP A 135 -0.26 10.49 -20.36
C ASP A 135 0.37 9.61 -21.47
N SER A 136 0.84 8.40 -21.14
CA SER A 136 1.41 7.43 -22.07
C SER A 136 0.44 6.27 -22.33
N HIS A 137 -0.42 6.42 -23.34
CA HIS A 137 -1.43 5.39 -23.67
C HIS A 137 -0.83 4.02 -23.97
N ASN A 138 0.34 3.96 -24.63
CA ASN A 138 1.03 2.70 -24.92
C ASN A 138 1.44 1.99 -23.62
N LEU A 139 1.97 2.72 -22.65
CA LEU A 139 2.38 2.16 -21.36
C LEU A 139 1.16 1.75 -20.52
N VAL A 140 0.07 2.53 -20.53
CA VAL A 140 -1.18 2.13 -19.88
C VAL A 140 -1.72 0.82 -20.47
N ASN A 141 -1.69 0.66 -21.80
CA ASN A 141 -2.10 -0.57 -22.46
C ASN A 141 -1.20 -1.77 -22.08
N GLN A 142 0.11 -1.54 -21.96
CA GLN A 142 1.07 -2.53 -21.52
C GLN A 142 0.82 -2.98 -20.07
N ILE A 143 0.48 -2.06 -19.16
CA ILE A 143 0.11 -2.39 -17.78
C ILE A 143 -1.23 -3.15 -17.74
N ASN A 144 -2.21 -2.75 -18.55
CA ASN A 144 -3.47 -3.48 -18.66
C ASN A 144 -3.25 -4.91 -19.14
N GLU A 145 -2.34 -5.12 -20.09
CA GLU A 145 -2.01 -6.46 -20.57
C GLU A 145 -1.32 -7.30 -19.49
N ALA A 146 -0.38 -6.72 -18.74
CA ALA A 146 0.22 -7.38 -17.58
C ALA A 146 -0.86 -7.79 -16.55
N GLN A 147 -1.82 -6.91 -16.27
CA GLN A 147 -2.91 -7.18 -15.34
C GLN A 147 -3.82 -8.30 -15.85
N ARG A 148 -4.12 -8.39 -17.16
CA ARG A 148 -4.85 -9.52 -17.74
C ARG A 148 -4.12 -10.85 -17.53
N GLN A 149 -2.81 -10.89 -17.77
CA GLN A 149 -2.00 -12.08 -17.55
C GLN A 149 -1.99 -12.50 -16.07
N LEU A 150 -1.98 -11.54 -15.13
CA LEU A 150 -2.15 -11.85 -13.70
C LEU A 150 -3.54 -12.41 -13.42
N ILE A 151 -4.60 -11.80 -13.95
CA ILE A 151 -5.97 -12.32 -13.77
C ILE A 151 -6.07 -13.75 -14.27
N GLU A 152 -5.56 -14.04 -15.47
CA GLU A 152 -5.55 -15.38 -16.05
C GLU A 152 -4.75 -16.38 -15.20
N LEU A 153 -3.56 -15.99 -14.72
CA LEU A 153 -2.68 -16.87 -13.96
C LEU A 153 -3.20 -17.20 -12.55
N TYR A 154 -3.85 -16.24 -11.88
CA TYR A 154 -4.21 -16.35 -10.46
C TYR A 154 -5.69 -16.62 -10.20
N THR A 155 -6.60 -16.33 -11.15
CA THR A 155 -8.04 -16.62 -10.98
C THR A 155 -8.35 -18.10 -10.72
N PRO A 156 -7.69 -19.07 -11.38
CA PRO A 156 -7.96 -20.49 -11.16
C PRO A 156 -7.45 -21.03 -9.80
N LEU A 157 -6.65 -20.25 -9.06
CA LEU A 157 -6.03 -20.72 -7.84
C LEU A 157 -7.04 -20.87 -6.70
N SER A 158 -6.85 -21.92 -5.91
CA SER A 158 -7.55 -22.13 -4.65
C SER A 158 -7.02 -21.23 -3.53
N ASP A 159 -7.82 -21.05 -2.47
CA ASP A 159 -7.39 -20.34 -1.26
C ASP A 159 -6.14 -20.97 -0.61
N GLY A 160 -5.98 -22.30 -0.72
CA GLY A 160 -4.79 -23.00 -0.24
C GLY A 160 -3.52 -22.61 -0.99
N GLU A 161 -3.61 -22.45 -2.31
CA GLU A 161 -2.49 -21.99 -3.13
C GLU A 161 -2.16 -20.51 -2.85
N PHE A 162 -3.18 -19.66 -2.68
CA PHE A 162 -2.96 -18.29 -2.22
C PHE A 162 -2.34 -18.24 -0.81
N GLN A 163 -2.75 -19.12 0.08
CA GLN A 163 -2.14 -19.21 1.41
C GLN A 163 -0.67 -19.64 1.33
N LEU A 164 -0.32 -20.53 0.41
CA LEU A 164 1.08 -20.90 0.17
C LEU A 164 1.90 -19.73 -0.40
N ILE A 165 1.33 -18.91 -1.28
CA ILE A 165 1.93 -17.66 -1.76
C ILE A 165 2.15 -16.70 -0.58
N ARG A 166 1.10 -16.45 0.23
CA ARG A 166 1.18 -15.59 1.41
C ARG A 166 2.25 -16.05 2.39
N HIS A 167 2.29 -17.35 2.70
CA HIS A 167 3.31 -17.94 3.55
C HIS A 167 4.72 -17.72 2.99
N THR A 168 4.92 -17.91 1.69
CA THR A 168 6.21 -17.69 1.02
C THR A 168 6.67 -16.23 1.17
N LEU A 169 5.76 -15.26 1.02
CA LEU A 169 6.04 -13.83 1.24
C LEU A 169 6.36 -13.52 2.71
N LEU A 170 5.58 -14.07 3.65
CA LEU A 170 5.78 -13.85 5.08
C LEU A 170 7.13 -14.39 5.57
N VAL A 171 7.54 -15.57 5.08
CA VAL A 171 8.87 -16.15 5.38
C VAL A 171 9.97 -15.27 4.79
N LEU A 172 9.84 -14.82 3.54
CA LEU A 172 10.82 -13.91 2.93
C LEU A 172 11.03 -12.65 3.77
N PHE A 173 9.98 -12.13 4.42
CA PHE A 173 10.06 -10.89 5.19
C PHE A 173 10.18 -11.09 6.71
N GLN A 174 10.25 -12.32 7.22
CA GLN A 174 10.03 -12.65 8.63
C GLN A 174 10.89 -11.80 9.58
N ASP A 175 12.19 -11.70 9.30
CA ASP A 175 13.17 -11.06 10.19
C ASP A 175 13.44 -9.58 9.86
N MET A 176 12.76 -9.02 8.87
CA MET A 176 12.90 -7.60 8.52
C MET A 176 12.14 -6.72 9.52
N GLN A 177 12.87 -5.93 10.31
CA GLN A 177 12.32 -5.06 11.37
C GLN A 177 12.90 -3.63 11.26
N THR A 178 13.23 -3.19 10.05
CA THR A 178 13.77 -1.85 9.83
C THR A 178 12.77 -0.79 10.29
N ARG A 179 13.26 0.20 11.05
CA ARG A 179 12.45 1.29 11.56
C ARG A 179 12.16 2.29 10.45
N VAL A 180 10.88 2.51 10.18
CA VAL A 180 10.42 3.44 9.16
C VAL A 180 9.82 4.67 9.85
N SER A 181 10.38 5.85 9.56
CA SER A 181 10.01 7.09 10.26
C SER A 181 8.50 7.41 10.19
N ILE A 182 7.89 7.29 9.01
CA ILE A 182 6.45 7.53 8.84
C ILE A 182 5.62 6.50 9.62
N PHE A 183 6.05 5.24 9.71
CA PHE A 183 5.33 4.23 10.50
C PHE A 183 5.44 4.47 12.00
N LEU A 184 6.56 5.02 12.46
CA LEU A 184 6.73 5.41 13.86
C LEU A 184 5.87 6.64 14.20
N GLN A 185 5.79 7.62 13.29
CA GLN A 185 4.96 8.81 13.46
C GLN A 185 3.47 8.45 13.52
N GLU A 186 3.01 7.59 12.60
CA GLU A 186 1.62 7.11 12.53
C GLU A 186 1.30 5.97 13.52
N LYS A 187 2.23 5.62 14.42
CA LYS A 187 2.10 4.52 15.41
C LYS A 187 1.79 3.14 14.80
N ILE A 188 2.07 2.96 13.51
CA ILE A 188 2.04 1.67 12.82
C ILE A 188 3.17 0.76 13.32
N GLN A 189 4.30 1.34 13.74
CA GLN A 189 5.43 0.62 14.34
C GLN A 189 5.70 1.08 15.78
N ASN A 190 6.13 0.12 16.60
CA ASN A 190 6.79 0.38 17.86
C ASN A 190 8.24 0.85 17.64
N PRO A 191 8.90 1.51 18.63
CA PRO A 191 10.31 1.92 18.52
C PRO A 191 11.31 0.78 18.24
N ASN A 192 10.90 -0.47 18.50
CA ASN A 192 11.68 -1.69 18.20
C ASN A 192 11.48 -2.22 16.77
N GLY A 193 10.72 -1.50 15.91
CA GLY A 193 10.49 -1.88 14.51
C GLY A 193 9.37 -2.90 14.28
N ARG A 194 8.74 -3.42 15.33
CA ARG A 194 7.59 -4.33 15.20
C ARG A 194 6.31 -3.56 14.87
N PHE A 195 5.48 -4.14 14.01
CA PHE A 195 4.17 -3.58 13.68
C PHE A 195 3.20 -3.67 14.85
N VAL A 196 2.35 -2.65 14.96
CA VAL A 196 1.13 -2.64 15.78
C VAL A 196 -0.01 -2.96 14.81
N LEU A 197 -0.68 -4.09 15.00
CA LEU A 197 -1.77 -4.53 14.12
C LEU A 197 -3.11 -4.12 14.73
N SER A 198 -3.97 -3.51 13.92
CA SER A 198 -5.35 -3.26 14.32
C SER A 198 -6.11 -4.58 14.40
N THR A 199 -6.91 -4.74 15.46
CA THR A 199 -7.85 -5.86 15.65
C THR A 199 -9.29 -5.40 15.45
N SER A 200 -9.53 -4.43 14.57
CA SER A 200 -10.85 -3.86 14.28
C SER A 200 -11.04 -3.62 12.78
N GLY A 201 -12.28 -3.32 12.36
CA GLY A 201 -12.60 -3.00 10.97
C GLY A 201 -13.50 -4.04 10.26
N PRO A 202 -13.71 -3.86 8.94
CA PRO A 202 -14.59 -4.74 8.19
C PRO A 202 -14.00 -6.13 8.06
N VAL A 203 -14.82 -7.15 8.36
CA VAL A 203 -14.51 -8.53 8.00
C VAL A 203 -14.71 -8.73 6.51
N PRO A 204 -14.04 -9.73 5.89
CA PRO A 204 -14.19 -9.95 4.45
C PRO A 204 -15.65 -10.18 4.04
N TYR A 205 -15.99 -9.81 2.81
CA TYR A 205 -17.33 -10.01 2.28
C TYR A 205 -17.76 -11.49 2.36
N GLY A 206 -19.00 -11.71 2.79
CA GLY A 206 -19.56 -13.05 3.04
C GLY A 206 -19.18 -13.66 4.40
N TYR A 207 -18.32 -13.04 5.20
CA TYR A 207 -17.95 -13.54 6.52
C TYR A 207 -18.85 -12.95 7.62
N GLU A 208 -19.09 -13.76 8.65
CA GLU A 208 -19.75 -13.28 9.86
C GLU A 208 -18.78 -12.53 10.76
N VAL A 209 -19.28 -11.50 11.45
CA VAL A 209 -18.51 -10.74 12.41
C VAL A 209 -18.12 -11.67 13.59
N PRO A 210 -16.82 -11.85 13.90
CA PRO A 210 -16.31 -12.79 14.92
C PRO A 210 -16.99 -12.62 16.26
N GLY A 211 -17.26 -13.68 17.03
CA GLY A 211 -17.79 -13.59 18.39
C GLY A 211 -19.28 -13.90 18.52
N SER A 212 -19.96 -14.36 17.46
CA SER A 212 -21.28 -14.97 17.56
C SER A 212 -21.11 -16.44 17.98
N ILE A 213 -21.73 -16.84 19.08
CA ILE A 213 -21.74 -18.23 19.55
C ILE A 213 -23.16 -18.77 19.37
N ARG A 214 -23.30 -19.82 18.56
CA ARG A 214 -24.57 -20.49 18.27
C ARG A 214 -24.52 -21.92 18.77
N TRP A 215 -25.55 -22.35 19.48
CA TRP A 215 -25.73 -23.76 19.87
C TRP A 215 -26.83 -24.37 19.02
N PHE A 216 -26.56 -25.58 18.52
CA PHE A 216 -27.50 -26.33 17.72
C PHE A 216 -27.89 -27.63 18.42
N THR A 217 -29.17 -27.95 18.37
CA THR A 217 -29.71 -29.26 18.79
C THR A 217 -30.55 -29.81 17.64
N LYS A 218 -30.26 -31.03 17.18
CA LYS A 218 -30.92 -31.66 16.01
C LYS A 218 -30.95 -30.77 14.76
N GLY A 219 -29.86 -30.01 14.53
CA GLY A 219 -29.73 -29.11 13.37
C GLY A 219 -30.47 -27.76 13.49
N GLN A 220 -31.21 -27.52 14.58
CA GLN A 220 -31.87 -26.23 14.84
C GLN A 220 -31.09 -25.40 15.85
N GLU A 221 -30.95 -24.10 15.59
CA GLU A 221 -30.33 -23.16 16.52
C GLU A 221 -31.22 -22.99 17.75
N VAL A 222 -30.73 -23.40 18.92
CA VAL A 222 -31.48 -23.34 20.19
C VAL A 222 -31.07 -22.17 21.07
N ARG A 223 -29.87 -21.62 20.85
CA ARG A 223 -29.34 -20.51 21.65
C ARG A 223 -28.32 -19.73 20.83
N ARG A 224 -28.29 -18.42 21.08
CA ARG A 224 -27.26 -17.50 20.60
C ARG A 224 -26.73 -16.67 21.76
N THR A 225 -25.42 -16.51 21.83
CA THR A 225 -24.77 -15.52 22.71
C THR A 225 -23.64 -14.83 21.97
N VAL A 226 -23.07 -13.80 22.58
CA VAL A 226 -21.99 -13.02 22.00
C VAL A 226 -20.79 -13.07 22.94
N PHE A 227 -19.63 -13.45 22.42
CA PHE A 227 -18.36 -13.23 23.09
C PHE A 227 -17.98 -11.75 22.96
N PRO A 228 -17.57 -11.05 24.04
CA PRO A 228 -17.10 -9.67 23.95
C PRO A 228 -15.83 -9.60 23.12
N ARG A 229 -15.89 -8.96 21.95
CA ARG A 229 -14.84 -9.00 20.91
C ARG A 229 -13.69 -8.03 21.19
N GLY A 230 -13.77 -7.25 22.26
CA GLY A 230 -12.83 -6.17 22.61
C GLY A 230 -12.93 -4.95 21.69
N GLU A 231 -13.06 -5.18 20.38
CA GLU A 231 -12.98 -4.19 19.31
C GLU A 231 -14.19 -4.26 18.35
N ASN A 232 -14.36 -3.19 17.55
CA ASN A 232 -15.47 -3.04 16.61
C ASN A 232 -15.15 -3.65 15.24
N TYR A 233 -15.58 -4.90 15.06
CA TYR A 233 -15.63 -5.52 13.73
C TYR A 233 -16.97 -5.21 13.04
N THR A 234 -16.93 -4.87 11.76
CA THR A 234 -18.11 -4.57 10.94
C THR A 234 -18.22 -5.56 9.78
N ARG A 235 -19.39 -5.63 9.13
CA ARG A 235 -19.54 -6.41 7.89
C ARG A 235 -19.09 -5.58 6.70
N ALA A 236 -18.37 -6.18 5.75
CA ALA A 236 -18.18 -5.57 4.44
C ALA A 236 -19.52 -5.43 3.71
N LEU A 237 -19.71 -4.29 3.03
CA LEU A 237 -20.96 -3.93 2.35
C LEU A 237 -21.09 -4.63 0.99
N HIS A 238 -19.99 -4.75 0.24
CA HIS A 238 -19.94 -5.34 -1.08
C HIS A 238 -18.62 -6.10 -1.28
N ASP A 239 -18.60 -6.97 -2.29
CA ASP A 239 -17.39 -7.73 -2.66
C ASP A 239 -16.43 -6.88 -3.50
N ALA A 240 -15.15 -7.25 -3.48
CA ALA A 240 -14.11 -6.56 -4.22
C ALA A 240 -14.07 -6.99 -5.69
N SER A 241 -13.79 -6.04 -6.59
CA SER A 241 -13.57 -6.34 -8.00
C SER A 241 -12.16 -6.88 -8.23
N PHE A 242 -12.09 -8.05 -8.87
CA PHE A 242 -10.87 -8.66 -9.38
C PHE A 242 -10.71 -8.49 -10.89
N ASP A 243 -11.59 -7.71 -11.52
CA ASP A 243 -11.54 -7.42 -12.96
C ASP A 243 -10.44 -6.40 -13.27
N LEU A 244 -10.23 -6.13 -14.56
CA LEU A 244 -9.24 -5.16 -15.03
C LEU A 244 -9.44 -3.76 -14.40
N SER A 245 -10.69 -3.41 -14.09
CA SER A 245 -11.08 -2.16 -13.43
C SER A 245 -12.27 -2.41 -12.49
N GLY A 246 -12.30 -1.72 -11.36
CA GLY A 246 -13.42 -1.76 -10.42
C GLY A 246 -12.98 -1.32 -9.03
N ASP A 247 -13.95 -1.22 -8.11
CA ASP A 247 -13.66 -0.92 -6.71
C ASP A 247 -12.96 -2.11 -6.04
N ARG A 248 -11.76 -1.88 -5.48
CA ARG A 248 -10.98 -2.92 -4.78
C ARG A 248 -11.43 -3.10 -3.34
N VAL A 249 -12.23 -2.18 -2.79
CA VAL A 249 -12.85 -2.27 -1.44
C VAL A 249 -11.81 -2.42 -0.32
N THR A 250 -10.56 -2.07 -0.60
CA THR A 250 -9.44 -2.09 0.35
C THR A 250 -8.48 -0.95 0.06
N ARG A 251 -7.93 -0.37 1.14
CA ARG A 251 -6.86 0.64 1.05
C ARG A 251 -5.47 0.01 0.97
N LEU A 252 -5.34 -1.30 1.12
CA LEU A 252 -4.04 -1.97 0.98
C LEU A 252 -3.58 -1.90 -0.48
N GLY A 253 -2.31 -1.54 -0.70
CA GLY A 253 -1.72 -1.33 -2.03
C GLY A 253 -1.95 0.06 -2.64
N THR A 254 -2.64 0.96 -1.93
CA THR A 254 -2.70 2.38 -2.31
C THR A 254 -1.53 3.16 -1.71
N ASN A 255 -1.28 4.36 -2.21
CA ASN A 255 -0.16 5.18 -1.78
C ASN A 255 -0.34 5.68 -0.33
N MET A 256 0.32 5.03 0.63
CA MET A 256 0.29 5.40 2.05
C MET A 256 1.16 6.63 2.40
N TYR A 257 1.88 7.18 1.43
CA TYR A 257 2.76 8.34 1.60
C TYR A 257 2.13 9.65 1.11
N SER A 258 0.94 9.58 0.50
CA SER A 258 0.16 10.77 0.15
C SER A 258 -0.40 11.41 1.42
N GLU A 259 -0.43 12.75 1.48
CA GLU A 259 -1.17 13.46 2.52
C GLU A 259 -2.64 13.02 2.46
N ALA A 260 -3.18 12.54 3.59
CA ALA A 260 -4.55 12.05 3.66
C ALA A 260 -5.51 13.15 3.17
N SER A 261 -6.32 12.86 2.15
CA SER A 261 -7.37 13.77 1.75
C SER A 261 -8.43 13.80 2.86
N PRO A 262 -9.10 14.94 3.11
CA PRO A 262 -10.12 15.04 4.15
C PRO A 262 -11.32 14.08 3.98
N GLU A 263 -11.46 13.43 2.82
CA GLU A 263 -12.46 12.38 2.58
C GLU A 263 -12.15 11.08 3.35
N ASP A 264 -10.89 10.85 3.75
CA ASP A 264 -10.48 9.70 4.55
C ASP A 264 -10.99 9.74 6.00
N SER A 265 -11.52 10.88 6.46
CA SER A 265 -12.07 11.04 7.81
C SER A 265 -13.55 10.65 7.92
N GLN A 266 -14.25 10.40 6.81
CA GLN A 266 -15.68 10.08 6.84
C GLN A 266 -15.99 8.59 7.01
N ALA A 267 -14.99 7.71 6.89
CA ALA A 267 -15.17 6.28 7.15
C ALA A 267 -14.98 5.88 8.62
N SER A 268 -14.58 6.80 9.52
CA SER A 268 -14.26 6.45 10.91
C SER A 268 -14.77 7.39 12.00
N ASP A 269 -15.58 8.41 11.70
CA ASP A 269 -16.05 9.34 12.74
C ASP A 269 -17.56 9.22 13.01
N THR A 270 -17.92 8.24 13.84
CA THR A 270 -19.08 8.36 14.74
C THR A 270 -18.68 7.98 16.16
N SER A 271 -18.13 8.92 16.93
CA SER A 271 -18.54 9.15 18.32
C SER A 271 -17.82 10.36 18.95
N ASN A 272 -18.65 11.23 19.52
CA ASN A 272 -18.37 12.42 20.31
C ASN A 272 -17.11 12.37 21.19
N SER A 273 -16.23 13.36 21.04
CA SER A 273 -15.52 13.96 22.18
C SER A 273 -15.30 15.45 21.97
N THR A 274 -16.00 16.22 22.78
CA THR A 274 -15.95 17.67 22.93
C THR A 274 -14.52 18.11 23.26
N ARG A 275 -13.86 18.89 22.39
CA ARG A 275 -12.58 19.53 22.73
C ARG A 275 -12.64 21.05 22.48
N LYS A 276 -12.59 21.77 23.61
CA LYS A 276 -12.57 23.21 23.79
C LYS A 276 -11.83 23.96 22.68
N GLN A 277 -12.54 24.88 22.02
CA GLN A 277 -11.98 25.93 21.19
C GLN A 277 -11.09 26.85 22.06
N LYS A 278 -9.81 26.96 21.70
CA LYS A 278 -8.96 28.07 22.14
C LYS A 278 -9.36 29.29 21.31
N GLN A 279 -10.05 30.21 21.96
CA GLN A 279 -10.36 31.54 21.46
C GLN A 279 -9.04 32.30 21.22
N VAL A 280 -8.83 32.74 19.98
CA VAL A 280 -7.77 33.67 19.61
C VAL A 280 -8.34 35.07 19.83
N ASP A 281 -7.98 35.70 20.94
CA ASP A 281 -8.26 37.13 21.14
C ASP A 281 -7.33 37.95 20.24
N LEU A 282 -7.93 38.56 19.22
CA LEU A 282 -7.38 39.73 18.56
C LEU A 282 -7.42 40.90 19.54
N GLN A 283 -6.26 41.48 19.85
CA GLN A 283 -6.19 42.81 20.44
C GLN A 283 -5.41 43.74 19.52
N CYS A 284 -6.17 44.47 18.69
CA CYS A 284 -5.73 45.70 18.04
C CYS A 284 -5.28 46.70 19.11
N LYS A 285 -4.02 47.13 19.07
CA LYS A 285 -3.56 48.33 19.77
C LYS A 285 -3.65 49.54 18.84
N HIS A 286 -4.57 50.44 19.13
CA HIS A 286 -4.53 51.83 18.68
C HIS A 286 -3.34 52.55 19.33
N PRO A 287 -2.63 53.43 18.60
CA PRO A 287 -1.86 54.50 19.21
C PRO A 287 -2.56 55.84 18.98
N GLY A 288 -2.86 56.52 20.07
CA GLY A 288 -3.28 57.91 20.06
C GLY A 288 -3.27 58.46 21.47
N THR A 289 -2.21 59.17 21.85
CA THR A 289 -2.23 60.62 22.14
C THR A 289 -0.94 61.08 22.81
N PHE A 290 -0.63 62.33 22.49
CA PHE A 290 0.56 63.15 22.76
C PHE A 290 0.57 63.74 24.18
N LYS A 291 1.72 64.35 24.54
CA LYS A 291 2.01 65.35 25.63
C LYS A 291 2.36 64.77 27.02
N ASP A 292 3.34 65.25 27.79
CA ASP A 292 4.07 66.53 27.86
C ASP A 292 5.49 66.35 28.46
N SER A 293 6.35 67.37 28.23
CA SER A 293 7.68 67.70 28.80
C SER A 293 8.90 67.25 28.00
#